data_AF-A0A839XNK5-F1
#
_entry.id   AF-A0A839XNK5-F1
#
_cell.length_a   1.000
_cell.length_b   1.000
_cell.length_c   1.000
_cell.angle_alpha   90.00
_cell.angle_beta   90.00
_cell.angle_gamma   90.00
#
_symmetry.space_group_name_H-M   'P 1'
#
loop_
_entity.id
_entity.type
_entity.pdbx_description
1 polymer ?
#
loop_
_entity_poly.entity_id
_entity_poly.type
_entity_poly.pdbx_seq_one_letter_code
_entity_poly.pdbx_strand_id
1 'polypeptide(L)'
;MHGAELELDVDGDRAVLVGTGGRKADPAAFSLGGELTDALHEWARVSAVVGAGAGRAAGPGGTGAVDAREGEAVVAHRGRQLAGRVAAALGVSVSYRDPVAGRTFVAVPPAEEAGGEAEPPSPGAPGGRQVHGRFDALAEWWRVQAAQNPGPVPWGTGVLVGAFFAVVMIVAMLALAGALASATHGLVAIVAALVVSAGLAPSLWLGRRVPVVRWIVGGVAAGIALSWIGVLVIVL
;
A
#
# COMPACT_ATOMS: atom_id res chain seq x y z
N MET A 1 -23.99 20.22 -8.91
CA MET A 1 -23.15 20.26 -7.70
C MET A 1 -23.94 19.64 -6.57
N HIS A 2 -23.81 18.32 -6.34
CA HIS A 2 -24.44 17.68 -5.18
C HIS A 2 -23.51 17.89 -3.99
N GLY A 3 -23.93 18.74 -3.05
CA GLY A 3 -23.19 18.99 -1.80
C GLY A 3 -23.18 17.72 -0.96
N ALA A 4 -22.07 17.47 -0.28
CA ALA A 4 -21.98 16.37 0.67
C ALA A 4 -23.03 16.54 1.78
N GLU A 5 -23.69 15.45 2.17
CA GLU A 5 -24.75 15.47 3.19
C GLU A 5 -24.18 15.35 4.62
N LEU A 6 -22.99 14.76 4.74
CA LEU A 6 -22.28 14.55 6.00
C LEU A 6 -20.83 14.95 5.84
N GLU A 7 -20.21 15.55 6.86
CA GLU A 7 -18.79 15.89 6.86
C GLU A 7 -18.03 15.07 7.91
N LEU A 8 -16.97 14.39 7.51
CA LEU A 8 -15.97 13.78 8.39
C LEU A 8 -14.90 14.83 8.73
N ASP A 9 -14.82 15.14 10.02
CA ASP A 9 -13.86 16.08 10.58
C ASP A 9 -13.21 15.49 11.86
N VAL A 10 -12.21 16.19 12.39
CA VAL A 10 -11.53 15.85 13.65
C VAL A 10 -11.81 16.93 14.68
N ASP A 11 -12.29 16.53 15.87
CA ASP A 11 -12.45 17.40 17.03
C ASP A 11 -11.41 17.05 18.10
N GLY A 12 -10.28 17.76 18.07
CA GLY A 12 -9.13 17.43 18.90
C GLY A 12 -8.49 16.12 18.46
N ASP A 13 -8.71 15.06 19.23
CA ASP A 13 -8.19 13.70 18.99
C ASP A 13 -9.29 12.68 18.65
N ARG A 14 -10.55 13.13 18.50
CA ARG A 14 -11.70 12.28 18.18
C ARG A 14 -12.22 12.55 16.77
N ALA A 15 -12.63 11.49 16.09
CA ALA A 15 -13.34 11.63 14.82
C ALA A 15 -14.78 12.07 15.09
N VAL A 16 -15.29 13.00 14.30
CA VAL A 16 -16.67 13.47 14.38
C VAL A 16 -17.29 13.49 13.00
N LEU A 17 -18.59 13.18 12.95
CA LEU A 17 -19.40 13.34 11.76
C LEU A 17 -20.32 14.54 11.96
N VAL A 18 -20.22 15.52 11.08
CA VAL A 18 -20.98 16.77 11.12
C VAL A 18 -22.08 16.70 10.08
N GLY A 19 -23.33 16.67 10.52
CA GLY A 19 -24.47 16.73 9.61
C GLY A 19 -24.64 18.10 8.97
N THR A 20 -25.48 18.19 7.94
CA THR A 20 -25.89 19.44 7.26
C THR A 20 -26.31 20.59 8.19
N GLY A 21 -26.79 20.29 9.40
CA GLY A 21 -27.14 21.28 10.44
C GLY A 21 -25.96 21.74 11.32
N GLY A 22 -24.72 21.37 11.01
CA GLY A 22 -23.53 21.69 11.81
C GLY A 22 -23.41 20.94 13.14
N ARG A 23 -24.31 19.98 13.41
CA ARG A 23 -24.28 19.17 14.62
C ARG A 23 -23.19 18.11 14.49
N LYS A 24 -22.21 18.15 15.40
CA LYS A 24 -21.20 17.12 15.59
C LYS A 24 -21.82 15.90 16.28
N ALA A 25 -21.64 14.73 15.70
CA ALA A 25 -22.05 13.46 16.26
C ALA A 25 -20.86 12.49 16.31
N ASP A 26 -20.84 11.64 17.33
CA ASP A 26 -19.88 10.55 17.46
C ASP A 26 -20.15 9.50 16.36
N PRO A 27 -19.13 9.01 15.62
CA PRO A 27 -19.30 7.92 14.67
C PRO A 27 -19.97 6.67 15.26
N ALA A 28 -19.80 6.40 16.55
CA ALA A 28 -20.44 5.28 17.25
C ALA A 28 -21.97 5.40 17.33
N ALA A 29 -22.53 6.60 17.14
CA ALA A 29 -23.96 6.81 17.07
C ALA A 29 -24.56 6.34 15.72
N PHE A 30 -23.72 6.02 14.73
CA PHE A 30 -24.12 5.56 13.41
C PHE A 30 -23.87 4.05 13.24
N SER A 31 -24.60 3.42 12.32
CA SER A 31 -24.48 1.98 12.02
C SER A 31 -23.25 1.64 11.17
N LEU A 32 -22.05 2.08 11.59
CA LEU A 32 -20.79 1.94 10.85
C LEU A 32 -20.03 0.64 11.14
N GLY A 33 -20.41 -0.09 12.19
CA GLY A 33 -19.66 -1.24 12.71
C GLY A 33 -18.48 -0.83 13.59
N GLY A 34 -18.09 -1.71 14.54
CA GLY A 34 -17.06 -1.41 15.54
C GLY A 34 -15.68 -1.14 14.93
N GLU A 35 -15.24 -1.97 13.98
CA GLU A 35 -13.93 -1.83 13.33
C GLU A 35 -13.75 -0.48 12.63
N LEU A 36 -14.76 -0.01 11.88
CA LEU A 36 -14.70 1.28 11.18
C LEU A 36 -14.73 2.45 12.17
N THR A 37 -15.52 2.33 13.24
CA THR A 37 -15.59 3.31 14.31
C THR A 37 -14.24 3.45 15.04
N ASP A 38 -13.60 2.33 15.35
CA ASP A 38 -12.27 2.30 15.98
C ASP A 38 -11.21 2.90 15.06
N ALA A 39 -11.23 2.54 13.78
CA ALA A 39 -10.30 3.07 12.78
C ALA A 39 -10.45 4.59 12.59
N LEU A 40 -11.67 5.13 12.67
CA LEU A 40 -11.93 6.57 12.63
C LEU A 40 -11.30 7.28 13.84
N HIS A 41 -11.51 6.76 15.05
CA HIS A 41 -10.94 7.33 16.27
C HIS A 41 -9.40 7.23 16.32
N GLU A 42 -8.84 6.11 15.85
CA GLU A 42 -7.39 5.96 15.74
C GLU A 42 -6.81 6.94 14.73
N TRP A 43 -7.43 7.09 13.57
CA TRP A 43 -7.03 8.06 12.57
C TRP A 43 -7.07 9.50 13.11
N ALA A 44 -8.10 9.87 13.87
CA ALA A 44 -8.18 11.19 14.50
C ALA A 44 -7.04 11.44 15.50
N ARG A 45 -6.73 10.46 16.36
CA ARG A 45 -5.58 10.55 17.28
C ARG A 45 -4.26 10.73 16.53
N VAL A 46 -4.02 9.95 15.47
CA VAL A 46 -2.80 10.08 14.65
C VAL A 46 -2.73 11.45 13.97
N SER A 47 -3.86 11.95 13.46
CA SER A 47 -3.95 13.27 12.82
C SER A 47 -3.58 14.39 13.79
N ALA A 48 -4.02 14.31 15.06
CA ALA A 48 -3.66 15.27 16.09
C ALA A 48 -2.15 15.28 16.40
N VAL A 49 -1.52 14.10 16.45
CA VAL A 49 -0.07 13.97 16.67
C VAL A 49 0.72 14.56 15.50
N VAL A 50 0.32 14.25 14.26
CA VAL A 50 0.97 14.78 13.05
C VAL A 50 0.79 16.30 12.96
N GLY A 51 -0.40 16.84 13.25
CA GLY A 51 -0.65 18.28 13.29
C GLY A 51 0.21 19.01 14.33
N ALA A 52 0.35 18.44 15.53
CA ALA A 52 1.23 18.97 16.56
C ALA A 52 2.73 18.91 16.16
N GLY A 53 3.12 17.89 15.39
CA GLY A 53 4.46 17.76 14.81
C GLY A 53 4.74 18.79 13.71
N ALA A 54 3.78 18.99 12.80
CA ALA A 54 3.87 19.97 11.73
C ALA A 54 4.02 21.41 12.28
N GLY A 55 3.27 21.75 13.33
CA GLY A 55 3.41 23.05 14.02
C GLY A 55 4.81 23.28 14.61
N ARG A 56 5.44 22.24 15.16
CA ARG A 56 6.83 22.29 15.66
C ARG A 56 7.85 22.43 14.53
N ALA A 57 7.65 21.72 13.42
CA ALA A 57 8.54 21.80 12.26
C ALA A 57 8.49 23.17 11.54
N ALA A 58 7.36 23.89 11.65
CA ALA A 58 7.19 25.23 11.10
C ALA A 58 7.80 26.35 11.98
N GLY A 59 8.19 26.05 13.22
CA GLY A 59 8.78 27.03 14.15
C GLY A 59 10.25 27.38 13.84
N PRO A 60 10.79 28.44 14.48
CA PRO A 60 12.19 28.83 14.30
C PRO A 60 13.13 27.69 14.73
N GLY A 61 13.91 27.12 13.80
CA GLY A 61 14.84 26.01 14.06
C GLY A 61 14.28 24.60 13.78
N GLY A 62 13.13 24.46 13.11
CA GLY A 62 12.55 23.16 12.79
C GLY A 62 13.39 22.32 11.81
N THR A 63 13.90 21.16 12.26
CA THR A 63 14.70 20.24 11.44
C THR A 63 13.94 19.00 10.93
N GLY A 64 12.60 19.00 10.98
CA GLY A 64 11.75 17.84 10.65
C GLY A 64 10.68 18.09 9.58
N ALA A 65 10.87 19.10 8.73
CA ALA A 65 9.84 19.51 7.75
C ALA A 65 9.55 18.46 6.67
N VAL A 66 10.49 17.55 6.36
CA VAL A 66 10.28 16.46 5.40
C VAL A 66 9.39 15.38 6.03
N ASP A 67 9.75 14.90 7.22
CA ASP A 67 8.99 13.87 7.95
C ASP A 67 7.55 14.34 8.26
N ALA A 68 7.38 15.63 8.59
CA ALA A 68 6.07 16.23 8.81
C ALA A 68 5.18 16.15 7.56
N ARG A 69 5.73 16.46 6.37
CA ARG A 69 4.99 16.39 5.09
C ARG A 69 4.65 14.96 4.69
N GLU A 70 5.52 14.00 5.00
CA GLU A 70 5.23 12.58 4.80
C GLU A 70 4.09 12.12 5.71
N GLY A 71 4.12 12.50 6.99
CA GLY A 71 3.04 12.25 7.94
C GLY A 71 1.70 12.85 7.49
N GLU A 72 1.72 14.09 7.01
CA GLU A 72 0.55 14.78 6.44
C GLU A 72 -0.07 14.02 5.27
N ALA A 73 0.76 13.56 4.32
CA ALA A 73 0.30 12.83 3.15
C ALA A 73 -0.38 11.50 3.53
N VAL A 74 0.17 10.79 4.53
CA VAL A 74 -0.39 9.53 5.05
C VAL A 74 -1.73 9.77 5.73
N VAL A 75 -1.83 10.79 6.59
CA VAL A 75 -3.08 11.18 7.27
C VAL A 75 -4.17 11.53 6.26
N ALA A 76 -3.84 12.34 5.25
CA ALA A 76 -4.77 12.76 4.21
C ALA A 76 -5.25 11.57 3.36
N HIS A 77 -4.37 10.62 3.04
CA HIS A 77 -4.74 9.43 2.29
C HIS A 77 -5.67 8.51 3.09
N ARG A 78 -5.36 8.26 4.36
CA ARG A 78 -6.21 7.44 5.24
C ARG A 78 -7.57 8.08 5.51
N GLY A 79 -7.61 9.40 5.74
CA GLY A 79 -8.88 10.12 5.94
C GLY A 79 -9.81 9.99 4.73
N ARG A 80 -9.29 10.12 3.50
CA ARG A 80 -10.07 9.89 2.27
C ARG A 80 -10.57 8.44 2.15
N GLN A 81 -9.76 7.45 2.48
CA GLN A 81 -10.19 6.05 2.46
C GLN A 81 -11.32 5.79 3.47
N LEU A 82 -11.20 6.31 4.68
CA LEU A 82 -12.21 6.18 5.72
C LEU A 82 -13.51 6.89 5.34
N ALA A 83 -13.43 8.11 4.78
CA ALA A 83 -14.59 8.82 4.27
C ALA A 83 -15.33 8.04 3.17
N GLY A 84 -14.61 7.37 2.26
CA GLY A 84 -15.22 6.47 1.27
C GLY A 84 -15.94 5.29 1.89
N ARG A 85 -15.39 4.68 2.94
CA ARG A 85 -16.05 3.58 3.66
C ARG A 85 -17.26 4.05 4.46
N VAL A 86 -17.20 5.22 5.08
CA VAL A 86 -18.34 5.84 5.77
C VAL A 86 -19.45 6.15 4.76
N ALA A 87 -19.11 6.72 3.60
CA ALA A 87 -20.07 6.98 2.53
C ALA A 87 -20.75 5.70 2.05
N ALA A 88 -19.97 4.64 1.81
CA ALA A 88 -20.50 3.34 1.42
C ALA A 88 -21.38 2.70 2.51
N ALA A 89 -20.98 2.79 3.79
CA ALA A 89 -21.72 2.20 4.90
C ALA A 89 -23.04 2.92 5.20
N LEU A 90 -23.08 4.24 5.02
CA LEU A 90 -24.27 5.05 5.28
C LEU A 90 -25.13 5.31 4.04
N GLY A 91 -24.64 5.00 2.84
CA GLY A 91 -25.33 5.26 1.58
C GLY A 91 -25.46 6.74 1.23
N VAL A 92 -24.74 7.63 1.93
CA VAL A 92 -24.78 9.09 1.73
C VAL A 92 -23.42 9.64 1.33
N SER A 93 -23.40 10.79 0.69
CA SER A 93 -22.14 11.47 0.35
C SER A 93 -21.48 12.10 1.58
N VAL A 94 -20.18 11.87 1.74
CA VAL A 94 -19.38 12.31 2.89
C VAL A 94 -18.29 13.27 2.43
N SER A 95 -18.33 14.54 2.83
CA SER A 95 -17.18 15.43 2.71
C SER A 95 -16.14 15.06 3.77
N TYR A 96 -14.88 15.14 3.43
CA TYR A 96 -13.76 14.92 4.32
C TYR A 96 -12.95 16.22 4.37
N ARG A 97 -12.73 16.74 5.57
CA ARG A 97 -11.84 17.88 5.80
C ARG A 97 -10.51 17.40 6.33
N ASP A 98 -9.43 17.68 5.60
CA ASP A 98 -8.07 17.37 6.01
C ASP A 98 -7.71 18.24 7.23
N PRO A 99 -7.52 17.67 8.43
CA PRO A 99 -7.29 18.45 9.64
C PRO A 99 -5.91 19.09 9.69
N VAL A 100 -4.96 18.63 8.86
CA VAL A 100 -3.59 19.15 8.85
C VAL A 100 -3.39 20.16 7.71
N ALA A 101 -3.88 19.84 6.50
CA ALA A 101 -3.73 20.72 5.34
C ALA A 101 -4.95 21.62 5.06
N GLY A 102 -6.08 21.40 5.74
CA GLY A 102 -7.32 22.18 5.56
C GLY A 102 -8.07 21.93 4.24
N ARG A 103 -7.66 20.94 3.44
CA ARG A 103 -8.24 20.62 2.14
C ARG A 103 -9.50 19.77 2.29
N THR A 104 -10.54 20.08 1.52
CA THR A 104 -11.79 19.32 1.53
C THR A 104 -11.89 18.38 0.32
N PHE A 105 -12.35 17.16 0.55
CA PHE A 105 -12.62 16.15 -0.49
C PHE A 105 -14.04 15.62 -0.31
N VAL A 106 -14.71 15.18 -1.37
CA VAL A 106 -16.05 14.57 -1.27
C VAL A 106 -15.98 13.12 -1.69
N ALA A 107 -16.31 12.23 -0.76
CA ALA A 107 -16.52 10.81 -1.02
C ALA A 107 -17.99 10.59 -1.38
N VAL A 108 -18.23 10.09 -2.59
CA VAL A 108 -19.57 9.70 -3.05
C VAL A 108 -19.73 8.21 -2.77
N PRO A 109 -20.87 7.76 -2.24
CA PRO A 109 -21.14 6.33 -2.10
C PRO A 109 -20.99 5.66 -3.47
N PRO A 110 -20.47 4.41 -3.54
CA PRO A 110 -20.53 3.66 -4.78
C PRO A 110 -22.00 3.61 -5.19
N ALA A 111 -22.32 4.14 -6.37
CA ALA A 111 -23.68 4.16 -6.88
C ALA A 111 -24.16 2.71 -6.93
N GLU A 112 -25.03 2.32 -6.01
CA GLU A 112 -25.89 1.17 -6.25
C GLU A 112 -26.62 1.45 -7.56
N GLU A 113 -26.56 0.46 -8.44
CA GLU A 113 -27.34 0.37 -9.66
C GLU A 113 -28.71 1.01 -9.45
N ALA A 114 -29.11 1.92 -10.35
CA ALA A 114 -30.45 2.48 -10.39
C ALA A 114 -31.47 1.34 -10.59
N GLY A 115 -31.86 0.69 -9.50
CA GLY A 115 -32.94 -0.27 -9.38
C GLY A 115 -34.30 0.42 -9.41
N GLY A 116 -34.52 1.24 -10.43
CA GLY A 116 -35.83 1.75 -10.81
C GLY A 116 -36.19 1.18 -12.18
N GLU A 117 -36.93 0.08 -12.18
CA GLU A 117 -37.93 -0.29 -13.17
C GLU A 117 -37.64 0.10 -14.65
N ALA A 118 -36.91 -0.74 -15.37
CA ALA A 118 -37.09 -0.90 -16.82
C ALA A 118 -37.18 -2.39 -17.13
N GLU A 119 -38.42 -2.83 -17.34
CA GLU A 119 -38.89 -4.18 -17.65
C GLU A 119 -37.96 -5.00 -18.57
N PRO A 120 -37.59 -6.25 -18.21
CA PRO A 120 -36.84 -7.13 -19.11
C PRO A 120 -37.78 -7.68 -20.22
N PRO A 121 -37.45 -7.50 -21.52
CA PRO A 121 -38.16 -8.23 -22.56
C PRO A 121 -37.76 -9.72 -22.56
N SER A 122 -38.74 -10.52 -22.13
CA SER A 122 -39.11 -11.85 -22.60
C SER A 122 -38.17 -13.07 -22.41
N PRO A 123 -38.69 -14.18 -21.84
CA PRO A 123 -37.98 -15.44 -21.70
C PRO A 123 -37.90 -16.18 -23.04
N GLY A 124 -36.74 -16.10 -23.71
CA GLY A 124 -36.54 -16.82 -24.99
C GLY A 124 -35.12 -16.90 -25.55
N ALA A 125 -34.07 -16.42 -24.86
CA ALA A 125 -32.71 -16.44 -25.40
C ALA A 125 -31.88 -17.64 -24.88
N PRO A 126 -31.16 -18.41 -25.74
CA PRO A 126 -30.42 -19.60 -25.33
C PRO A 126 -29.29 -19.29 -24.34
N GLY A 127 -29.43 -19.79 -23.12
CA GLY A 127 -28.56 -19.53 -21.95
C GLY A 127 -27.22 -20.28 -21.94
N GLY A 128 -26.35 -20.01 -22.92
CA GLY A 128 -25.03 -20.68 -22.98
C GLY A 128 -23.80 -19.77 -22.90
N ARG A 129 -23.93 -18.44 -23.07
CA ARG A 129 -22.76 -17.57 -23.33
C ARG A 129 -22.55 -16.40 -22.36
N GLN A 130 -23.55 -16.05 -21.53
CA GLN A 130 -23.45 -14.88 -20.66
C GLN A 130 -22.53 -15.05 -19.44
N VAL A 131 -22.26 -16.29 -19.01
CA VAL A 131 -21.46 -16.52 -17.80
C VAL A 131 -20.01 -16.06 -18.01
N HIS A 132 -19.40 -16.32 -19.17
CA HIS A 132 -18.03 -15.89 -19.46
C HIS A 132 -17.89 -14.36 -19.52
N GLY A 133 -18.82 -13.66 -20.19
CA GLY A 133 -18.77 -12.20 -20.28
C GLY A 133 -18.87 -11.50 -18.91
N ARG A 134 -19.64 -12.07 -17.97
CA ARG A 134 -19.69 -11.56 -16.61
C ARG A 134 -18.39 -11.82 -15.85
N PHE A 135 -17.77 -13.00 -15.97
CA PHE A 135 -16.47 -13.26 -15.33
C PHE A 135 -15.33 -12.42 -15.94
N ASP A 136 -15.33 -12.20 -17.25
CA ASP A 136 -14.33 -11.38 -17.95
C ASP A 136 -14.46 -9.90 -17.59
N ALA A 137 -15.69 -9.38 -17.60
CA ALA A 137 -15.99 -8.05 -17.07
C ALA A 137 -15.62 -7.97 -15.59
N LEU A 138 -15.85 -9.07 -14.83
CA LEU A 138 -15.52 -9.07 -13.42
C LEU A 138 -13.99 -8.96 -13.19
N ALA A 139 -13.22 -9.70 -13.98
CA ALA A 139 -11.77 -9.67 -13.95
C ALA A 139 -11.20 -8.34 -14.46
N GLU A 140 -11.85 -7.70 -15.44
CA GLU A 140 -11.44 -6.40 -15.97
C GLU A 140 -11.62 -5.29 -14.94
N TRP A 141 -12.77 -5.22 -14.25
CA TRP A 141 -12.95 -4.21 -13.20
C TRP A 141 -12.00 -4.42 -12.02
N TRP A 142 -11.69 -5.67 -11.63
CA TRP A 142 -10.71 -5.94 -10.58
C TRP A 142 -9.31 -5.43 -10.96
N ARG A 143 -8.89 -5.61 -12.21
CA ARG A 143 -7.59 -5.10 -12.71
C ARG A 143 -7.54 -3.57 -12.71
N VAL A 144 -8.63 -2.95 -13.15
CA VAL A 144 -8.77 -1.48 -13.19
C VAL A 144 -8.76 -0.90 -11.76
N GLN A 145 -9.47 -1.53 -10.82
CA GLN A 145 -9.51 -1.14 -9.40
C GLN A 145 -8.12 -1.27 -8.73
N ALA A 146 -7.40 -2.38 -8.98
CA ALA A 146 -6.08 -2.63 -8.42
C ALA A 146 -5.00 -1.68 -8.96
N ALA A 147 -5.14 -1.23 -10.21
CA ALA A 147 -4.23 -0.24 -10.80
C ALA A 147 -4.50 1.18 -10.29
N GLN A 148 -5.74 1.49 -9.93
CA GLN A 148 -6.14 2.82 -9.42
C GLN A 148 -5.85 3.01 -7.92
N ASN A 149 -5.78 1.93 -7.14
CA ASN A 149 -5.39 1.96 -5.72
C ASN A 149 -4.15 1.09 -5.46
N PRO A 150 -2.95 1.49 -5.93
CA PRO A 150 -1.73 0.92 -5.38
C PRO A 150 -1.70 1.32 -3.91
N GLY A 151 -2.08 0.40 -3.02
CA GLY A 151 -1.94 0.61 -1.58
C GLY A 151 -0.49 1.02 -1.27
N PRO A 152 -0.24 1.76 -0.17
CA PRO A 152 1.12 2.09 0.25
C PRO A 152 1.94 0.81 0.28
N VAL A 153 2.89 0.66 -0.65
CA VAL A 153 3.74 -0.52 -0.67
C VAL A 153 4.46 -0.55 0.67
N PRO A 154 4.28 -1.59 1.51
CA PRO A 154 4.91 -1.64 2.81
C PRO A 154 6.42 -1.80 2.59
N TRP A 155 7.10 -0.66 2.48
CA TRP A 155 8.53 -0.55 2.23
C TRP A 155 9.32 -1.25 3.33
N GLY A 156 8.83 -1.23 4.58
CA GLY A 156 9.46 -1.91 5.71
C GLY A 156 9.57 -3.43 5.53
N THR A 157 8.49 -4.10 5.12
CA THR A 157 8.53 -5.55 4.90
C THR A 157 9.33 -5.90 3.64
N GLY A 158 9.23 -5.09 2.58
CA GLY A 158 10.05 -5.25 1.37
C GLY A 158 11.56 -5.17 1.65
N VAL A 159 11.99 -4.15 2.40
CA VAL A 159 13.40 -3.95 2.78
C VAL A 159 13.90 -5.08 3.68
N LEU A 160 13.11 -5.53 4.67
CA LEU A 160 13.51 -6.60 5.58
C LEU A 160 13.68 -7.93 4.86
N VAL A 161 12.71 -8.27 3.99
CA VAL A 161 12.79 -9.47 3.14
C VAL A 161 13.99 -9.39 2.20
N GLY A 162 14.22 -8.24 1.56
CA GLY A 162 15.39 -8.01 0.71
C GLY A 162 16.71 -8.19 1.47
N ALA A 163 16.83 -7.60 2.67
CA ALA A 163 18.01 -7.72 3.52
C ALA A 163 18.26 -9.17 3.98
N PHE A 164 17.20 -9.89 4.34
CA PHE A 164 17.29 -11.31 4.69
C PHE A 164 17.86 -12.14 3.53
N PHE A 165 17.30 -12.00 2.32
CA PHE A 165 17.81 -12.71 1.15
C PHE A 165 19.24 -12.30 0.78
N ALA A 166 19.61 -11.03 0.99
CA ALA A 166 20.99 -10.58 0.80
C ALA A 166 21.96 -11.33 1.72
N VAL A 167 21.64 -11.43 3.02
CA VAL A 167 22.45 -12.14 4.01
C VAL A 167 22.55 -13.63 3.67
N VAL A 168 21.42 -14.28 3.34
CA VAL A 168 21.41 -15.70 2.96
C VAL A 168 22.31 -15.95 1.74
N MET A 169 22.26 -15.09 0.71
CA MET A 169 23.14 -15.24 -0.45
C MET A 169 24.61 -15.02 -0.12
N ILE A 170 24.93 -14.02 0.71
CA ILE A 170 26.30 -13.79 1.17
C ILE A 170 26.83 -15.04 1.87
N VAL A 171 26.09 -15.56 2.86
CA VAL A 171 26.49 -16.74 3.63
C VAL A 171 26.63 -17.97 2.73
N ALA A 172 25.67 -18.23 1.85
CA ALA A 172 25.71 -19.38 0.94
C ALA A 172 26.92 -19.31 0.00
N MET A 173 27.22 -18.14 -0.56
CA MET A 173 28.30 -17.95 -1.51
C MET A 173 29.68 -18.01 -0.84
N LEU A 174 29.82 -17.46 0.38
CA LEU A 174 31.05 -17.58 1.17
C LEU A 174 31.29 -19.01 1.65
N ALA A 175 30.25 -19.74 2.08
CA ALA A 175 30.36 -21.13 2.46
C ALA A 175 30.80 -22.00 1.27
N LEU A 176 30.20 -21.78 0.10
CA LEU A 176 30.58 -22.45 -1.14
C LEU A 176 32.03 -22.12 -1.55
N ALA A 177 32.41 -20.84 -1.52
CA ALA A 177 33.77 -20.40 -1.87
C ALA A 177 34.82 -20.96 -0.89
N GLY A 178 34.56 -20.93 0.42
CA GLY A 178 35.45 -21.48 1.44
C GLY A 178 35.62 -22.99 1.30
N ALA A 179 34.54 -23.72 1.03
CA ALA A 179 34.61 -25.16 0.77
C ALA A 179 35.46 -25.49 -0.47
N LEU A 180 35.32 -24.73 -1.56
CA LEU A 180 36.08 -24.95 -2.79
C LEU A 180 37.53 -24.49 -2.71
N ALA A 181 37.78 -23.35 -2.05
CA ALA A 181 39.12 -22.80 -1.86
C ALA A 181 39.99 -23.75 -1.01
N SER A 182 39.41 -24.40 0.00
CA SER A 182 40.13 -25.36 0.84
C SER A 182 40.39 -26.72 0.17
N ALA A 183 39.57 -27.13 -0.80
CA ALA A 183 39.61 -28.48 -1.37
C ALA A 183 40.36 -28.61 -2.70
N THR A 184 40.55 -27.55 -3.50
CA THR A 184 41.04 -27.73 -4.89
C THR A 184 41.97 -26.63 -5.38
N HIS A 185 41.44 -25.44 -5.70
CA HIS A 185 42.20 -24.29 -6.22
C HIS A 185 41.28 -23.07 -6.27
N GLY A 186 41.77 -21.88 -5.89
CA GLY A 186 40.95 -20.65 -5.85
C GLY A 186 40.21 -20.30 -7.15
N LEU A 187 40.72 -20.68 -8.34
CA LEU A 187 40.06 -20.48 -9.63
C LEU A 187 38.71 -21.20 -9.74
N VAL A 188 38.56 -22.37 -9.10
CA VAL A 188 37.30 -23.14 -9.13
C VAL A 188 36.20 -22.40 -8.37
N ALA A 189 36.54 -21.71 -7.28
CA ALA A 189 35.60 -20.88 -6.54
C ALA A 189 35.08 -19.71 -7.40
N ILE A 190 35.95 -19.08 -8.21
CA ILE A 190 35.56 -18.02 -9.15
C ILE A 190 34.62 -18.56 -10.22
N VAL A 191 34.92 -19.71 -10.83
CA VAL A 191 34.07 -20.33 -11.86
C VAL A 191 32.70 -20.71 -11.28
N ALA A 192 32.66 -21.31 -10.08
CA ALA A 192 31.41 -21.65 -9.42
C ALA A 192 30.56 -20.41 -9.10
N ALA A 193 31.17 -19.34 -8.59
CA ALA A 193 30.50 -18.07 -8.32
C ALA A 193 29.89 -17.45 -9.59
N LEU A 194 30.61 -17.53 -10.72
CA LEU A 194 30.10 -17.09 -12.02
C LEU A 194 28.91 -17.92 -12.50
N VAL A 195 28.97 -19.25 -12.36
CA VAL A 195 27.88 -20.15 -12.74
C VAL A 195 26.61 -19.85 -11.95
N VAL A 196 26.73 -19.68 -10.62
CA VAL A 196 25.59 -19.34 -9.75
C VAL A 196 24.99 -17.99 -10.14
N SER A 197 25.84 -16.98 -10.34
CA SER A 197 25.40 -15.63 -10.74
C SER A 197 24.69 -15.65 -12.11
N ALA A 198 25.24 -16.38 -13.08
CA ALA A 198 24.68 -16.54 -14.41
C ALA A 198 23.36 -17.32 -14.40
N GLY A 199 23.23 -18.34 -13.55
CA GLY A 199 22.01 -19.13 -13.40
C GLY A 199 20.84 -18.34 -12.78
N LEU A 200 21.14 -17.39 -11.89
CA LEU A 200 20.11 -16.55 -11.26
C LEU A 200 19.66 -15.37 -12.14
N ALA A 201 20.50 -14.89 -13.05
CA ALA A 201 20.21 -13.71 -13.86
C ALA A 201 18.88 -13.79 -14.67
N PRO A 202 18.53 -14.91 -15.34
CA PRO A 202 17.28 -15.03 -16.10
C PRO A 202 16.04 -14.99 -15.18
N SER A 203 16.11 -15.65 -14.03
CA SER A 203 15.03 -15.69 -13.03
C SER A 203 14.77 -14.32 -12.41
N LEU A 204 15.84 -13.55 -12.16
CA LEU A 204 15.74 -12.18 -11.65
C LEU A 204 15.17 -11.20 -12.71
N TRP A 205 15.49 -11.43 -13.99
CA TRP A 205 15.00 -10.61 -15.10
C TRP A 205 13.49 -10.78 -15.34
N LEU A 206 12.97 -12.00 -15.22
CA LEU A 206 11.53 -12.28 -15.35
C LEU A 206 10.72 -11.71 -14.17
N GLY A 207 11.27 -11.72 -12.95
CA GLY A 207 10.58 -11.25 -11.74
C GLY A 207 10.40 -9.72 -11.64
N ARG A 208 11.15 -8.92 -12.41
CA ARG A 208 11.20 -7.45 -12.23
C ARG A 208 9.88 -6.72 -12.52
N ARG A 209 8.93 -7.34 -13.25
CA ARG A 209 7.66 -6.70 -13.65
C ARG A 209 6.60 -6.70 -12.54
N VAL A 210 6.81 -7.42 -11.44
CA VAL A 210 5.85 -7.51 -10.32
C VAL A 210 6.31 -6.64 -9.14
N PRO A 211 5.49 -5.71 -8.60
CA PRO A 211 5.90 -4.74 -7.57
C PRO A 211 6.39 -5.33 -6.24
N VAL A 212 5.99 -6.55 -5.89
CA VAL A 212 6.46 -7.26 -4.69
C VAL A 212 7.84 -7.91 -4.91
N VAL A 213 8.08 -8.45 -6.11
CA VAL A 213 9.26 -9.27 -6.41
C VAL A 213 10.54 -8.43 -6.57
N ARG A 214 10.41 -7.15 -6.93
CA ARG A 214 11.53 -6.20 -7.06
C ARG A 214 12.39 -6.05 -5.80
N TRP A 215 11.83 -6.21 -4.59
CA TRP A 215 12.60 -6.13 -3.34
C TRP A 215 13.46 -7.37 -3.11
N ILE A 216 12.92 -8.56 -3.39
CA ILE A 216 13.67 -9.82 -3.33
C ILE A 216 14.79 -9.79 -4.38
N VAL A 217 14.48 -9.35 -5.60
CA VAL A 217 15.47 -9.21 -6.68
C VAL A 217 16.58 -8.23 -6.29
N GLY A 218 16.23 -7.08 -5.69
CA GLY A 218 17.19 -6.11 -5.19
C GLY A 218 18.10 -6.68 -4.09
N GLY A 219 17.51 -7.41 -3.13
CA GLY A 219 18.24 -8.08 -2.05
C GLY A 219 19.22 -9.15 -2.56
N VAL A 220 18.76 -10.02 -3.47
CA VAL A 220 19.61 -11.05 -4.07
C VAL A 220 20.73 -10.43 -4.90
N ALA A 221 20.44 -9.41 -5.71
CA ALA A 221 21.45 -8.72 -6.52
C ALA A 221 22.51 -8.02 -5.64
N ALA A 222 22.07 -7.34 -4.58
CA ALA A 222 22.98 -6.71 -3.61
C ALA A 222 23.82 -7.74 -2.85
N GLY A 223 23.21 -8.86 -2.42
CA GLY A 223 23.90 -9.96 -1.75
C GLY A 223 24.98 -10.59 -2.62
N ILE A 224 24.69 -10.81 -3.92
CA ILE A 224 25.68 -11.31 -4.89
C ILE A 224 26.82 -10.29 -5.08
N ALA A 225 26.51 -9.00 -5.22
CA ALA A 225 27.54 -7.97 -5.40
C ALA A 225 28.47 -7.87 -4.17
N LEU A 226 27.90 -7.94 -2.96
CA LEU A 226 28.65 -7.94 -1.70
C LEU A 226 29.45 -9.23 -1.50
N SER A 227 28.91 -10.38 -1.88
CA SER A 227 29.60 -11.67 -1.70
C SER A 227 30.85 -11.80 -2.58
N TRP A 228 30.87 -11.17 -3.75
CA TRP A 228 32.06 -11.11 -4.61
C TRP A 228 33.27 -10.54 -3.89
N ILE A 229 33.08 -9.55 -3.01
CA ILE A 229 34.17 -8.96 -2.21
C ILE A 229 34.79 -10.04 -1.30
N GLY A 230 33.94 -10.80 -0.59
CA GLY A 230 34.43 -11.85 0.30
C GLY A 230 35.02 -13.05 -0.43
N VAL A 231 34.46 -13.42 -1.60
CA VAL A 231 35.05 -14.46 -2.46
C VAL A 231 36.45 -14.05 -2.92
N LEU A 232 36.64 -12.79 -3.33
CA LEU A 232 37.96 -12.27 -3.72
C LEU A 232 38.95 -12.29 -2.56
N VAL A 233 38.51 -11.95 -1.35
CA VAL A 233 39.35 -12.03 -0.13
C VAL A 233 39.73 -13.47 0.23
N ILE A 234 38.84 -14.45 0.01
CA ILE A 234 39.12 -15.86 0.29
C ILE A 234 40.08 -16.46 -0.75
N VAL A 235 40.00 -16.00 -2.00
CA VAL A 235 40.72 -16.59 -3.15
C VAL A 235 42.09 -15.95 -3.38
N LEU A 236 42.27 -14.66 -3.03
CA LEU A 236 43.53 -13.91 -3.16
C LEU A 236 44.43 -14.09 -1.93
#